data_AF-A0A9R1A4L5-F1
#
_entry.id   AF-A0A9R1A4L5-F1
#
_cell.length_a   1.000
_cell.length_b   1.000
_cell.length_c   1.000
_cell.angle_alpha   90.00
_cell.angle_beta   90.00
_cell.angle_gamma   90.00
#
_symmetry.space_group_name_H-M   'P 1'
#
loop_
_entity.id
_entity.type
_entity.pdbx_description
1 polymer ?
#
loop_
_entity_poly.entity_id
_entity_poly.type
_entity_poly.pdbx_seq_one_letter_code
_entity_poly.pdbx_strand_id
1 'polypeptide(L)'
;MPKEELEDQVFDVLLLWASPFTGNPESYLSHIQDWASELRVLSVAIEALTAFIRSFVSPIIATANGGILLNPVLAYLGGALSLISSLRAKQLPNLKSALNLFTTRTLMAYQSLSNPVVYQSEHEQMLQLCSSPFRWCILNSMVLLYLCLACHYALNCTPSLN
;
A
#
# COMPACT_ATOMS: atom_id res chain seq x y z
N MET A 1 -5.78 -16.62 18.95
CA MET A 1 -6.04 -15.42 19.77
C MET A 1 -7.47 -14.98 19.52
N PRO A 2 -8.30 -14.78 20.55
CA PRO A 2 -9.64 -14.20 20.43
C PRO A 2 -9.57 -12.79 19.84
N LYS A 3 -10.65 -12.33 19.19
CA LYS A 3 -10.68 -11.02 18.53
C LYS A 3 -10.54 -9.89 19.53
N GLU A 4 -11.11 -10.05 20.71
CA GLU A 4 -11.10 -9.07 21.80
C GLU A 4 -9.68 -8.82 22.33
N GLU A 5 -8.87 -9.88 22.50
CA GLU A 5 -7.48 -9.78 22.97
C GLU A 5 -6.55 -9.15 21.90
N LEU A 6 -6.91 -9.26 20.62
CA LEU A 6 -6.19 -8.66 19.50
C LEU A 6 -6.52 -7.17 19.32
N GLU A 7 -7.71 -6.72 19.74
CA GLU A 7 -8.07 -5.29 19.75
C GLU A 7 -7.21 -4.50 20.77
N ASP A 8 -6.88 -5.11 21.91
CA ASP A 8 -6.02 -4.49 22.93
C ASP A 8 -4.54 -4.37 22.49
N GLN A 9 -4.09 -5.23 21.58
CA GLN A 9 -2.70 -5.28 21.08
C GLN A 9 -2.57 -4.75 19.64
N VAL A 10 -3.62 -4.14 19.10
CA VAL A 10 -3.71 -3.78 17.68
C VAL A 10 -2.57 -2.85 17.23
N PHE A 11 -2.12 -1.94 18.10
CA PHE A 11 -1.00 -1.05 17.83
C PHE A 11 0.35 -1.76 17.87
N ASP A 12 0.54 -2.69 18.81
CA ASP A 12 1.77 -3.48 18.91
C ASP A 12 1.95 -4.39 17.68
N VAL A 13 0.85 -4.96 17.21
CA VAL A 13 0.83 -5.68 15.94
C VAL A 13 1.16 -4.74 14.79
N LEU A 14 0.56 -3.54 14.74
CA LEU A 14 0.79 -2.57 13.67
C LEU A 14 2.24 -2.06 13.62
N LEU A 15 2.96 -2.02 14.75
CA LEU A 15 4.39 -1.65 14.80
C LEU A 15 5.29 -2.59 14.00
N LEU A 16 4.87 -3.83 13.71
CA LEU A 16 5.63 -4.79 12.90
C LEU A 16 5.95 -4.26 11.49
N TRP A 17 5.14 -3.32 10.98
CA TRP A 17 5.32 -2.70 9.67
C TRP A 17 6.16 -1.41 9.70
N ALA A 18 6.50 -0.89 10.88
CA ALA A 18 7.28 0.33 11.00
C ALA A 18 8.69 0.16 10.41
N SER A 19 9.43 -0.89 10.79
CA SER A 19 10.80 -1.08 10.30
C SER A 19 10.94 -1.17 8.77
N PRO A 20 10.10 -1.92 8.03
CA PRO A 20 10.24 -2.03 6.57
C PRO A 20 9.67 -0.85 5.78
N PHE A 21 8.70 -0.11 6.35
CA PHE A 21 7.91 0.87 5.58
C PHE A 21 7.93 2.29 6.14
N THR A 22 8.63 2.56 7.25
CA THR A 22 8.87 3.92 7.73
C THR A 22 10.32 4.34 7.58
N GLY A 23 10.54 5.60 7.21
CA GLY A 23 11.87 6.19 7.01
C GLY A 23 12.25 6.35 5.55
N ASN A 24 13.51 6.74 5.31
CA ASN A 24 14.04 6.92 3.96
C ASN A 24 14.23 5.54 3.31
N PRO A 25 13.60 5.26 2.14
CA PRO A 25 13.87 4.04 1.39
C PRO A 25 15.37 3.81 1.25
N GLU A 26 16.15 4.83 0.91
CA GLU A 26 17.59 4.70 0.63
C GLU A 26 18.42 4.16 1.80
N SER A 27 18.06 4.45 3.05
CA SER A 27 18.78 3.88 4.20
C SER A 27 18.50 2.39 4.35
N TYR A 28 17.23 1.98 4.16
CA TYR A 28 16.84 0.57 4.11
C TYR A 28 17.49 -0.16 2.92
N LEU A 29 17.56 0.51 1.76
CA LEU A 29 18.13 -0.05 0.53
C LEU A 29 19.65 -0.32 0.64
N SER A 30 20.37 0.32 1.55
CA SER A 30 21.85 0.23 1.61
C SER A 30 22.39 -1.12 2.12
N HIS A 31 21.57 -1.93 2.78
CA HIS A 31 22.00 -3.17 3.44
C HIS A 31 21.52 -4.46 2.76
N ILE A 32 20.72 -4.37 1.68
CA ILE A 32 20.09 -5.53 1.04
C ILE A 32 20.98 -6.09 -0.07
N GLN A 33 21.44 -7.33 0.14
CA GLN A 33 22.25 -8.07 -0.83
C GLN A 33 21.39 -8.82 -1.87
N ASP A 34 20.24 -9.38 -1.46
CA ASP A 34 19.29 -10.06 -2.35
C ASP A 34 17.92 -9.36 -2.35
N TRP A 35 17.77 -8.46 -3.33
CA TRP A 35 16.54 -7.71 -3.57
C TRP A 35 15.34 -8.58 -3.92
N ALA A 36 15.54 -9.71 -4.59
CA ALA A 36 14.42 -10.53 -5.04
C ALA A 36 13.78 -11.29 -3.88
N SER A 37 14.60 -11.82 -2.97
CA SER A 37 14.12 -12.44 -1.73
C SER A 37 13.50 -11.41 -0.79
N GLU A 38 14.13 -10.25 -0.62
CA GLU A 38 13.61 -9.19 0.23
C GLU A 38 12.24 -8.68 -0.24
N LEU A 39 12.07 -8.42 -1.54
CA LEU A 39 10.78 -8.02 -2.09
C LEU A 39 9.68 -9.08 -1.89
N ARG A 40 10.03 -10.37 -1.84
CA ARG A 40 9.05 -11.43 -1.51
C ARG A 40 8.64 -11.37 -0.05
N VAL A 41 9.57 -11.10 0.87
CA VAL A 41 9.26 -10.90 2.29
C VAL A 41 8.36 -9.68 2.47
N LEU A 42 8.72 -8.55 1.86
CA LEU A 42 7.91 -7.32 1.88
C LEU A 42 6.53 -7.53 1.25
N SER A 43 6.45 -8.35 0.19
CA SER A 43 5.18 -8.77 -0.42
C SER A 43 4.30 -9.52 0.56
N VAL A 44 4.84 -10.42 1.37
CA VAL A 44 4.07 -11.15 2.39
C VAL A 44 3.67 -10.21 3.53
N ALA A 45 4.54 -9.29 3.92
CA ALA A 45 4.22 -8.28 4.93
C ALA A 45 3.02 -7.41 4.49
N ILE A 46 2.97 -6.94 3.24
CA ILE A 46 1.83 -6.16 2.72
C ILE A 46 0.56 -7.00 2.61
N GLU A 47 0.67 -8.28 2.28
CA GLU A 47 -0.49 -9.20 2.28
C GLU A 47 -1.09 -9.34 3.68
N ALA A 48 -0.24 -9.48 4.71
CA ALA A 48 -0.67 -9.48 6.11
C ALA A 48 -1.27 -8.12 6.52
N LEU A 49 -0.70 -7.01 6.07
CA LEU A 49 -1.28 -5.67 6.30
C LEU A 49 -2.65 -5.53 5.64
N THR A 50 -2.84 -6.10 4.46
CA THR A 50 -4.14 -6.12 3.76
C THR A 50 -5.19 -6.86 4.59
N ALA A 51 -4.84 -8.01 5.17
CA ALA A 51 -5.72 -8.74 6.06
C ALA A 51 -6.04 -7.94 7.34
N PHE A 52 -5.05 -7.24 7.89
CA PHE A 52 -5.23 -6.32 9.02
C PHE A 52 -6.20 -5.19 8.68
N ILE A 53 -6.01 -4.51 7.54
CA ILE A 53 -6.91 -3.44 7.06
C ILE A 53 -8.35 -3.95 6.98
N ARG A 54 -8.57 -5.12 6.38
CA ARG A 54 -9.92 -5.70 6.23
C ARG A 54 -10.56 -6.07 7.57
N SER A 55 -9.75 -6.41 8.57
CA SER A 55 -10.23 -6.89 9.87
C SER A 55 -10.44 -5.77 10.88
N PHE A 56 -9.64 -4.70 10.81
CA PHE A 56 -9.55 -3.66 11.83
C PHE A 56 -9.72 -2.23 11.31
N VAL A 57 -9.55 -1.97 10.02
CA VAL A 57 -9.65 -0.60 9.50
C VAL A 57 -10.95 -0.41 8.72
N SER A 58 -11.22 -1.28 7.75
CA SER A 58 -12.42 -1.24 6.92
C SER A 58 -13.73 -1.36 7.72
N PRO A 59 -13.85 -2.22 8.75
CA PRO A 59 -15.05 -2.30 9.58
C PRO A 59 -15.24 -1.10 10.53
N ILE A 60 -14.16 -0.37 10.88
CA ILE A 60 -14.15 0.68 11.91
C ILE A 60 -14.44 2.08 11.32
N ILE A 61 -14.56 2.23 10.00
CA ILE A 61 -15.02 3.49 9.35
C ILE A 61 -16.45 3.89 9.81
N ALA A 62 -17.16 3.02 10.53
CA ALA A 62 -18.44 3.31 11.19
C ALA A 62 -18.35 3.91 12.61
N THR A 63 -17.16 4.04 13.24
CA THR A 63 -17.02 4.58 14.61
C THR A 63 -15.79 5.49 14.77
N ALA A 64 -15.87 6.43 15.70
CA ALA A 64 -14.94 7.57 15.87
C ALA A 64 -13.44 7.22 16.04
N ASN A 65 -13.09 5.97 16.34
CA ASN A 65 -11.69 5.52 16.51
C ASN A 65 -11.05 5.00 15.22
N GLY A 66 -11.80 4.87 14.11
CA GLY A 66 -11.30 4.36 12.83
C GLY A 66 -10.20 5.22 12.20
N GLY A 67 -10.11 6.50 12.59
CA GLY A 67 -9.04 7.40 12.14
C GLY A 67 -7.67 7.13 12.76
N ILE A 68 -7.59 6.52 13.96
CA ILE A 68 -6.31 6.39 14.69
C ILE A 68 -5.42 5.32 14.05
N LEU A 69 -6.00 4.19 13.61
CA LEU A 69 -5.27 3.13 12.90
C LEU A 69 -5.02 3.46 11.42
N LEU A 70 -5.82 4.36 10.85
CA LEU A 70 -5.71 4.72 9.43
C LEU A 70 -4.40 5.45 9.13
N ASN A 71 -4.00 6.40 9.96
CA ASN A 71 -2.78 7.18 9.76
C ASN A 71 -1.49 6.32 9.66
N PRO A 72 -1.20 5.41 10.62
CA PRO A 72 -0.04 4.53 10.50
C PRO A 72 -0.12 3.59 9.29
N VAL A 73 -1.32 3.09 8.96
CA VAL A 73 -1.52 2.26 7.76
C VAL A 73 -1.19 3.03 6.48
N LEU A 74 -1.68 4.27 6.36
CA LEU A 74 -1.36 5.14 5.21
C LEU A 74 0.13 5.43 5.12
N ALA A 75 0.80 5.69 6.24
CA ALA A 75 2.24 5.89 6.28
C ALA A 75 3.00 4.67 5.74
N TYR A 76 2.61 3.45 6.12
CA TYR A 76 3.27 2.22 5.65
C TYR A 76 2.99 1.94 4.17
N LEU A 77 1.76 2.15 3.72
CA LEU A 77 1.42 1.99 2.31
C LEU A 77 2.12 3.04 1.44
N GLY A 78 2.29 4.27 1.93
CA GLY A 78 3.06 5.32 1.28
C GLY A 78 4.55 4.96 1.18
N GLY A 79 5.13 4.43 2.26
CA GLY A 79 6.50 3.90 2.26
C GLY A 79 6.72 2.77 1.25
N ALA A 80 5.78 1.82 1.18
CA ALA A 80 5.80 0.75 0.18
C ALA A 80 5.74 1.30 -1.26
N LEU A 81 4.90 2.32 -1.50
CA LEU A 81 4.78 2.98 -2.80
C LEU A 81 6.08 3.72 -3.19
N SER A 82 6.71 4.39 -2.24
CA SER A 82 8.00 5.05 -2.40
C SER A 82 9.10 4.06 -2.77
N LEU A 83 9.19 2.92 -2.05
CA LEU A 83 10.11 1.83 -2.37
C LEU A 83 9.91 1.28 -3.79
N ILE A 84 8.65 1.06 -4.21
CA ILE A 84 8.33 0.60 -5.56
C ILE A 84 8.85 1.60 -6.60
N SER A 85 8.57 2.90 -6.42
CA SER A 85 9.03 3.95 -7.34
C SER A 85 10.54 4.00 -7.42
N SER A 86 11.26 3.97 -6.30
CA SER A 86 12.73 3.99 -6.26
C SER A 86 13.34 2.78 -6.96
N LEU A 87 12.81 1.56 -6.74
CA LEU A 87 13.31 0.35 -7.38
C LEU A 87 13.01 0.30 -8.87
N ARG A 88 11.87 0.85 -9.29
CA ARG A 88 11.49 0.93 -10.69
C ARG A 88 12.41 1.85 -11.48
N ALA A 89 12.80 3.00 -10.90
CA ALA A 89 13.76 3.91 -11.50
C ALA A 89 15.13 3.25 -11.76
N LYS A 90 15.52 2.26 -10.94
CA LYS A 90 16.79 1.53 -11.06
C LYS A 90 16.81 0.42 -12.12
N GLN A 91 15.66 0.05 -12.71
CA GLN A 91 15.53 -0.95 -13.80
C GLN A 91 16.35 -2.26 -13.65
N LEU A 92 16.33 -2.89 -12.47
CA LEU A 92 17.10 -4.11 -12.22
C LEU A 92 16.46 -5.35 -12.89
N PRO A 93 17.14 -6.05 -13.82
CA PRO A 93 16.53 -7.11 -14.64
C PRO A 93 16.07 -8.34 -13.85
N ASN A 94 16.79 -8.71 -12.79
CA ASN A 94 16.45 -9.88 -11.94
C ASN A 94 15.33 -9.60 -10.92
N LEU A 95 14.87 -8.36 -10.83
CA LEU A 95 13.93 -7.92 -9.80
C LEU A 95 12.48 -7.85 -10.29
N LYS A 96 12.27 -7.86 -11.62
CA LYS A 96 10.99 -7.59 -12.28
C LYS A 96 9.82 -8.41 -11.73
N SER A 97 9.99 -9.72 -11.53
CA SER A 97 8.91 -10.58 -11.02
C SER A 97 8.55 -10.25 -9.57
N ALA A 98 9.54 -10.14 -8.69
CA ALA A 98 9.32 -9.84 -7.28
C ALA A 98 8.76 -8.43 -7.08
N LEU A 99 9.24 -7.45 -7.86
CA LEU A 99 8.73 -6.08 -7.84
C LEU A 99 7.29 -5.97 -8.33
N ASN A 100 6.92 -6.74 -9.35
CA ASN A 100 5.53 -6.78 -9.82
C ASN A 100 4.61 -7.39 -8.75
N LEU A 101 5.02 -8.49 -8.11
CA LEU A 101 4.25 -9.10 -7.03
C LEU A 101 4.05 -8.11 -5.87
N PHE A 102 5.12 -7.44 -5.45
CA PHE A 102 5.08 -6.43 -4.41
C PHE A 102 4.14 -5.29 -4.77
N THR A 103 4.26 -4.76 -5.99
CA THR A 103 3.39 -3.70 -6.51
C THR A 103 1.92 -4.11 -6.49
N THR A 104 1.59 -5.29 -6.99
CA THR A 104 0.21 -5.79 -7.02
C THR A 104 -0.37 -5.88 -5.61
N ARG A 105 0.38 -6.43 -4.65
CA ARG A 105 -0.11 -6.56 -3.27
C ARG A 105 -0.28 -5.21 -2.59
N THR A 106 0.63 -4.26 -2.84
CA THR A 106 0.50 -2.89 -2.32
C THR A 106 -0.77 -2.22 -2.86
N LEU A 107 -1.07 -2.35 -4.15
CA LEU A 107 -2.30 -1.81 -4.73
C LEU A 107 -3.57 -2.48 -4.17
N MET A 108 -3.53 -3.79 -3.92
CA MET A 108 -4.65 -4.50 -3.26
C MET A 108 -4.87 -4.07 -1.81
N ALA A 109 -3.80 -3.68 -1.10
CA ALA A 109 -3.89 -3.14 0.25
C ALA A 109 -4.60 -1.78 0.25
N TYR A 110 -4.25 -0.88 -0.68
CA TYR A 110 -4.95 0.39 -0.89
C TYR A 110 -6.43 0.20 -1.22
N GLN A 111 -6.77 -0.75 -2.09
CA GLN A 111 -8.18 -1.06 -2.39
C GLN A 111 -8.98 -1.56 -1.19
N SER A 112 -8.30 -2.13 -0.21
CA SER A 112 -8.96 -2.60 1.01
C SER A 112 -9.32 -1.44 1.95
N LEU A 113 -8.83 -0.22 1.67
CA LEU A 113 -9.31 1.02 2.27
C LEU A 113 -10.61 1.43 1.57
N SER A 114 -11.71 1.46 2.31
CA SER A 114 -13.06 1.64 1.74
C SER A 114 -13.33 3.06 1.20
N ASN A 115 -12.53 4.06 1.58
CA ASN A 115 -12.67 5.44 1.12
C ASN A 115 -11.42 5.88 0.35
N PRO A 116 -11.50 6.10 -0.98
CA PRO A 116 -10.34 6.48 -1.78
C PRO A 116 -9.81 7.89 -1.50
N VAL A 117 -10.61 8.78 -0.90
CA VAL A 117 -10.18 10.16 -0.58
C VAL A 117 -9.07 10.18 0.47
N VAL A 118 -8.94 9.12 1.29
CA VAL A 118 -7.98 9.10 2.41
C VAL A 118 -6.52 8.96 1.96
N TYR A 119 -6.27 8.52 0.72
CA TYR A 119 -4.93 8.39 0.13
C TYR A 119 -4.77 9.25 -1.13
N GLN A 120 -5.41 10.42 -1.14
CA GLN A 120 -5.41 11.31 -2.29
C GLN A 120 -4.00 11.79 -2.68
N SER A 121 -3.10 11.98 -1.72
CA SER A 121 -1.70 12.39 -1.98
C SER A 121 -0.94 11.36 -2.81
N GLU A 122 -1.31 10.08 -2.72
CA GLU A 122 -0.62 8.98 -3.40
C GLU A 122 -1.23 8.66 -4.78
N HIS A 123 -2.37 9.26 -5.14
CA HIS A 123 -3.08 8.98 -6.38
C HIS A 123 -2.21 9.16 -7.62
N GLU A 124 -1.44 10.25 -7.70
CA GLU A 124 -0.58 10.50 -8.86
C GLU A 124 0.47 9.41 -9.02
N GLN A 125 1.14 9.03 -7.93
CA GLN A 125 2.16 7.98 -7.94
C GLN A 125 1.56 6.62 -8.33
N MET A 126 0.36 6.28 -7.83
CA MET A 126 -0.35 5.07 -8.25
C MET A 126 -0.69 5.09 -9.75
N LEU A 127 -1.18 6.23 -10.26
CA LEU A 127 -1.50 6.39 -11.68
C LEU A 127 -0.24 6.24 -12.55
N GLN A 128 0.91 6.77 -12.12
CA GLN A 128 2.18 6.56 -12.83
C GLN A 128 2.64 5.11 -12.82
N LEU A 129 2.37 4.37 -11.74
CA LEU A 129 2.63 2.94 -11.70
C LEU A 129 1.78 2.18 -12.73
N CYS A 130 0.51 2.59 -12.85
CA CYS A 130 -0.49 2.04 -13.77
C CYS A 130 -0.33 2.47 -15.24
N SER A 131 0.32 3.61 -15.53
CA SER A 131 0.42 4.19 -16.90
C SER A 131 1.62 3.69 -17.72
N SER A 132 2.64 3.17 -17.04
CA SER A 132 3.85 2.54 -17.62
C SER A 132 3.55 1.34 -18.55
N PRO A 133 4.51 0.90 -19.40
CA PRO A 133 4.28 -0.13 -20.43
C PRO A 133 3.97 -1.55 -19.90
N PHE A 134 3.79 -1.74 -18.59
CA PHE A 134 3.19 -2.95 -18.02
C PHE A 134 1.67 -2.92 -18.13
N ARG A 135 1.18 -2.74 -19.36
CA ARG A 135 -0.23 -2.92 -19.67
C ARG A 135 -0.51 -4.43 -19.65
N TRP A 136 -1.59 -4.81 -18.97
CA TRP A 136 -2.43 -5.98 -19.24
C TRP A 136 -2.19 -7.33 -18.55
N CYS A 137 -0.97 -7.78 -18.21
CA CYS A 137 -0.82 -9.19 -17.79
C CYS A 137 -0.95 -9.51 -16.29
N ILE A 138 -0.81 -8.56 -15.37
CA ILE A 138 -0.63 -8.91 -13.93
C ILE A 138 -1.75 -8.39 -13.01
N LEU A 139 -2.42 -7.29 -13.37
CA LEU A 139 -3.55 -6.79 -12.59
C LEU A 139 -4.85 -7.19 -13.27
N ASN A 140 -5.61 -8.08 -12.61
CA ASN A 140 -7.02 -8.38 -12.90
C ASN A 140 -7.72 -7.09 -13.35
N SER A 141 -8.36 -7.14 -14.52
CA SER A 141 -8.94 -5.97 -15.22
C SER A 141 -9.87 -5.13 -14.34
N MET A 142 -10.50 -5.69 -13.31
CA MET A 142 -11.33 -4.95 -12.34
C MET A 142 -10.53 -4.09 -11.35
N VAL A 143 -9.32 -4.48 -10.95
CA VAL A 143 -8.53 -3.80 -9.91
C VAL A 143 -8.08 -2.43 -10.41
N LEU A 144 -7.55 -2.39 -11.63
CA LEU A 144 -7.05 -1.19 -12.28
C LEU A 144 -8.20 -0.27 -12.68
N LEU A 145 -9.32 -0.83 -13.16
CA LEU A 145 -10.54 -0.05 -13.45
C LEU A 145 -11.11 0.59 -12.19
N TYR A 146 -11.19 -0.14 -11.08
CA TYR A 146 -11.78 0.39 -9.85
C TYR A 146 -10.88 1.44 -9.19
N LEU A 147 -9.56 1.21 -9.12
CA LEU A 147 -8.61 2.22 -8.61
C LEU A 147 -8.56 3.45 -9.53
N CYS A 148 -8.51 3.28 -10.85
CA CYS A 148 -8.53 4.41 -11.78
C CYS A 148 -9.86 5.16 -11.73
N LEU A 149 -11.01 4.48 -11.67
CA LEU A 149 -12.30 5.14 -11.48
C LEU A 149 -12.35 5.87 -10.14
N ALA A 150 -11.92 5.22 -9.05
CA ALA A 150 -11.94 5.79 -7.71
C ALA A 150 -11.02 7.01 -7.60
N CYS A 151 -9.79 6.94 -8.13
CA CYS A 151 -8.88 8.07 -8.20
C CYS A 151 -9.45 9.19 -9.09
N HIS A 152 -10.00 8.86 -10.26
CA HIS A 152 -10.57 9.85 -11.18
C HIS A 152 -11.83 10.52 -10.59
N TYR A 153 -12.68 9.76 -9.90
CA TYR A 153 -13.82 10.31 -9.15
C TYR A 153 -13.35 11.19 -7.99
N ALA A 154 -12.38 10.74 -7.19
CA ALA A 154 -11.87 11.51 -6.06
C ALA A 154 -11.21 12.83 -6.50
N LEU A 155 -10.44 12.82 -7.59
CA LEU A 155 -9.83 14.02 -8.19
C LEU A 155 -10.87 15.00 -8.76
N ASN A 156 -11.99 14.50 -9.29
CA ASN A 156 -13.07 15.34 -9.83
C ASN A 156 -14.10 15.77 -8.76
N CYS A 157 -14.10 15.17 -7.57
CA CYS A 157 -15.05 15.45 -6.49
C CYS A 157 -14.47 16.29 -5.34
N THR A 158 -13.22 16.78 -5.42
CA THR A 158 -12.79 17.84 -4.50
C THR A 158 -13.55 19.12 -4.82
N PRO A 159 -14.42 19.63 -3.92
CA PRO A 159 -15.00 20.95 -4.12
C PRO A 159 -13.85 21.95 -4.10
N SER A 160 -13.78 22.79 -5.12
CA SER A 160 -12.97 24.00 -5.09
C SER A 160 -13.40 24.83 -3.87
N LEU A 161 -12.65 24.71 -2.77
CA LEU A 161 -12.71 25.67 -1.67
C LEU A 161 -12.08 26.97 -2.20
N ASN A 162 -12.94 27.80 -2.78
CA ASN A 162 -12.77 29.25 -2.79
C ASN A 162 -13.20 29.81 -1.44
#